data_AF-A0A7J6NN34-F1
#
_entry.id   AF-A0A7J6NN34-F1
#
_cell.length_a   1.000
_cell.length_b   1.000
_cell.length_c   1.000
_cell.angle_alpha   90.00
_cell.angle_beta   90.00
_cell.angle_gamma   90.00
#
_symmetry.space_group_name_H-M   'P 1'
#
loop_
_entity.id
_entity.type
_entity.pdbx_description
1 polymer ?
#
loop_
_entity_poly.entity_id
_entity_poly.type
_entity_poly.pdbx_seq_one_letter_code
_entity_poly.pdbx_strand_id
1 'polypeptide(L)'
;MRFSSLLYIALTAGVAFGHGVDYCSQLCQSVDSCDSSEQGSYCKTDGSCFGMYHDGFGYEYQPANAAGMDPVYCPMVEHAPGKVLIIYTGGTIGMQAFPNGTLHPVPGYLTDQINNMEELQQPGMPEFTVLEYEHLIDSSDATPQNWVTMAKTIEENYDDYDGFVILHGTDSMAYTSSALSLMLNNLSKTVIITGSILPFVEPHSDAKRNIVVSVMLAGKYTIPEVSIFFDTVLLRGNRATKVDASAIQAFGSPKLRPLATIGVGIDFSKDLMLPAPSADLSVQTTMADSILAVRMIPGLSSLLSLDVKDINGVVLLLYGTGNAPSNDNFLSWLQKLDDEKIPVVVVSQVVKGIVSLGDYAA
;
A
#
# COMPACT_ATOMS: atom_id res chain seq x y z
N MET A 1 0.33 1.50 -59.06
CA MET A 1 1.04 0.74 -60.10
C MET A 1 2.29 0.13 -59.49
N ARG A 2 2.63 -1.08 -59.93
CA ARG A 2 3.62 -2.03 -59.42
C ARG A 2 5.09 -1.68 -59.76
N PHE A 3 6.00 -2.13 -58.89
CA PHE A 3 7.33 -2.76 -59.12
C PHE A 3 8.45 -1.94 -59.81
N SER A 4 9.62 -1.69 -59.18
CA SER A 4 10.80 -2.57 -58.94
C SER A 4 11.91 -2.38 -59.99
N SER A 5 13.16 -2.61 -59.56
CA SER A 5 14.47 -2.76 -60.29
C SER A 5 15.44 -1.64 -59.87
N LEU A 6 16.67 -1.84 -59.37
CA LEU A 6 17.65 -2.91 -59.54
C LEU A 6 18.65 -2.94 -58.37
N LEU A 7 19.01 -4.15 -57.97
CA LEU A 7 20.27 -4.51 -57.30
C LEU A 7 21.23 -5.00 -58.39
N TYR A 8 22.45 -4.47 -58.50
CA TYR A 8 23.72 -5.22 -58.72
C TYR A 8 24.90 -4.30 -59.10
N ILE A 9 26.10 -4.75 -58.72
CA ILE A 9 27.48 -4.22 -58.95
C ILE A 9 27.95 -3.30 -57.80
N ALA A 10 28.97 -3.61 -56.97
CA ALA A 10 29.96 -4.68 -57.00
C ALA A 10 30.56 -4.95 -55.61
N LEU A 11 30.69 -6.24 -55.30
CA LEU A 11 31.77 -6.82 -54.51
C LEU A 11 33.04 -6.84 -55.37
N THR A 12 33.98 -5.92 -55.12
CA THR A 12 35.41 -6.06 -55.50
C THR A 12 36.30 -5.26 -54.55
N ALA A 13 36.31 -5.66 -53.27
CA ALA A 13 37.41 -5.42 -52.34
C ALA A 13 37.20 -6.38 -51.16
N GLY A 14 37.89 -7.52 -51.18
CA GLY A 14 37.86 -8.46 -50.07
C GLY A 14 38.48 -7.83 -48.83
N VAL A 15 37.63 -7.38 -47.91
CA VAL A 15 37.93 -7.19 -46.48
C VAL A 15 36.68 -7.62 -45.71
N ALA A 16 36.88 -8.59 -44.81
CA ALA A 16 35.85 -9.20 -43.99
C ALA A 16 35.27 -8.20 -42.97
N PHE A 17 33.94 -8.23 -42.80
CA PHE A 17 33.23 -8.50 -41.55
C PHE A 17 31.74 -8.57 -41.91
N GLY A 18 31.18 -9.78 -41.84
CA GLY A 18 29.75 -9.98 -41.99
C GLY A 18 29.06 -9.59 -40.70
N HIS A 19 28.20 -8.58 -40.75
CA HIS A 19 27.23 -8.32 -39.69
C HIS A 19 25.86 -8.17 -40.33
N GLY A 20 25.31 -9.32 -40.68
CA GLY A 20 23.88 -9.50 -40.80
C GLY A 20 23.24 -9.42 -39.42
N VAL A 21 21.96 -9.11 -39.44
CA VAL A 21 20.99 -8.99 -38.34
C VAL A 21 20.90 -10.23 -37.41
N ASP A 22 21.75 -11.24 -37.62
CA ASP A 22 21.75 -12.53 -36.94
C ASP A 22 22.63 -12.61 -35.68
N TYR A 23 23.53 -11.66 -35.41
CA TYR A 23 24.40 -11.76 -34.22
C TYR A 23 23.63 -11.56 -32.90
N CYS A 24 22.68 -10.61 -32.87
CA CYS A 24 21.86 -10.33 -31.69
C CYS A 24 20.82 -11.43 -31.44
N SER A 25 20.27 -12.05 -32.50
CA SER A 25 19.35 -13.18 -32.38
C SER A 25 20.06 -14.44 -31.86
N GLN A 26 21.29 -14.70 -32.33
CA GLN A 26 22.10 -15.83 -31.86
C GLN A 26 22.54 -15.67 -30.40
N LEU A 27 22.84 -14.46 -29.94
CA LEU A 27 23.20 -14.23 -28.53
C LEU A 27 22.00 -14.48 -27.60
N CYS A 28 20.80 -13.97 -27.95
CA CYS A 28 19.56 -14.22 -27.20
C CYS A 28 19.14 -15.70 -27.19
N GLN A 29 19.36 -16.45 -28.28
CA GLN A 29 18.96 -17.86 -28.36
C GLN A 29 19.98 -18.82 -27.70
N SER A 30 21.20 -18.35 -27.38
CA SER A 30 22.27 -19.18 -26.80
C SER A 30 22.28 -19.24 -25.27
N VAL A 31 21.37 -18.53 -24.61
CA VAL A 31 21.21 -18.52 -23.15
C VAL A 31 19.84 -19.09 -22.81
N ASP A 32 19.80 -20.20 -22.08
CA ASP A 32 18.58 -20.87 -21.64
C ASP A 32 17.80 -19.97 -20.64
N SER A 33 17.08 -18.96 -21.15
CA SER A 33 15.84 -18.37 -20.60
C SER A 33 15.42 -17.03 -21.23
N CYS A 34 15.87 -16.67 -22.44
CA CYS A 34 15.44 -15.42 -23.09
C CYS A 34 14.07 -15.46 -23.81
N ASP A 35 13.39 -16.60 -23.83
CA ASP A 35 12.37 -16.89 -24.87
C ASP A 35 10.93 -16.43 -24.55
N SER A 36 10.68 -15.63 -23.50
CA SER A 36 9.28 -15.30 -23.14
C SER A 36 8.95 -13.89 -22.63
N SER A 37 9.84 -12.89 -22.67
CA SER A 37 9.43 -11.50 -22.38
C SER A 37 9.90 -10.48 -23.43
N GLU A 38 8.99 -10.06 -24.30
CA GLU A 38 9.18 -9.04 -25.34
C GLU A 38 9.19 -7.58 -24.83
N GLN A 39 9.70 -7.26 -23.63
CA GLN A 39 10.09 -5.88 -23.29
C GLN A 39 11.31 -5.88 -22.36
N GLY A 40 12.31 -5.07 -22.71
CA GLY A 40 13.63 -5.04 -22.07
C GLY A 40 13.61 -4.64 -20.60
N SER A 41 14.73 -4.98 -19.95
CA SER A 41 15.15 -4.78 -18.55
C SER A 41 15.13 -6.07 -17.73
N TYR A 42 16.31 -6.60 -17.42
CA TYR A 42 16.50 -7.77 -16.55
C TYR A 42 16.68 -7.33 -15.11
N CYS A 43 16.00 -7.97 -14.16
CA CYS A 43 16.23 -7.81 -12.73
C CYS A 43 16.89 -9.07 -12.17
N LYS A 44 18.00 -8.92 -11.46
CA LYS A 44 18.55 -9.97 -10.61
C LYS A 44 17.68 -10.17 -9.37
N THR A 45 17.75 -11.36 -8.78
CA THR A 45 17.14 -11.67 -7.47
C THR A 45 17.68 -10.81 -6.31
N ASP A 46 18.77 -10.08 -6.54
CA ASP A 46 19.36 -9.11 -5.60
C ASP A 46 18.87 -7.66 -5.81
N GLY A 47 17.90 -7.44 -6.70
CA GLY A 47 17.33 -6.12 -7.00
C GLY A 47 18.08 -5.29 -8.05
N SER A 48 19.19 -5.79 -8.62
CA SER A 48 19.96 -5.07 -9.65
C SER A 48 19.30 -5.15 -11.03
N CYS A 49 19.15 -4.01 -11.72
CA CYS A 49 18.54 -3.94 -13.06
C CYS A 49 19.56 -3.70 -14.18
N PHE A 50 19.34 -4.34 -15.35
CA PHE A 50 20.11 -4.14 -16.58
C PHE A 50 19.17 -3.79 -17.73
N GLY A 51 19.24 -2.56 -18.23
CA GLY A 51 18.49 -2.12 -19.41
C GLY A 51 19.36 -2.09 -20.67
N MET A 52 18.78 -2.37 -21.83
CA MET A 52 19.36 -2.02 -23.13
C MET A 52 18.90 -0.61 -23.49
N TYR A 53 19.83 0.31 -23.74
CA TYR A 53 19.55 1.67 -24.21
C TYR A 53 20.36 1.98 -25.47
N HIS A 54 19.82 2.86 -26.34
CA HIS A 54 20.46 3.27 -27.59
C HIS A 54 21.13 4.63 -27.43
N ASP A 55 22.47 4.70 -27.44
CA ASP A 55 23.27 5.89 -27.12
C ASP A 55 23.52 6.85 -28.30
N GLY A 56 22.97 6.52 -29.47
CA GLY A 56 23.16 7.27 -30.71
C GLY A 56 24.25 6.70 -31.63
N PHE A 57 25.04 5.73 -31.14
CA PHE A 57 26.06 5.00 -31.89
C PHE A 57 25.81 3.48 -31.90
N GLY A 58 24.96 2.97 -31.00
CA GLY A 58 24.51 1.58 -30.96
C GLY A 58 23.61 1.31 -29.76
N TYR A 59 23.38 0.02 -29.48
CA TYR A 59 22.70 -0.43 -28.26
C TYR A 59 23.74 -0.91 -27.23
N GLU A 60 23.66 -0.40 -26.01
CA GLU A 60 24.52 -0.80 -24.89
C GLU A 60 23.71 -1.32 -23.70
N TYR A 61 24.30 -2.27 -22.95
CA TYR A 61 23.79 -2.71 -21.65
C TYR A 61 24.29 -1.76 -20.57
N GLN A 62 23.39 -1.12 -19.83
CA GLN A 62 23.74 -0.23 -18.72
C GLN A 62 23.30 -0.81 -17.37
N PRO A 63 24.19 -0.83 -16.37
CA PRO A 63 23.79 -1.05 -14.98
C PRO A 63 23.03 0.18 -14.47
N ALA A 64 21.94 -0.03 -13.73
CA ALA A 64 21.07 1.03 -13.17
C ALA A 64 21.75 2.00 -12.17
N ASN A 65 23.08 1.94 -12.02
CA ASN A 65 23.86 2.63 -11.00
C ASN A 65 24.73 3.75 -11.60
N ALA A 66 24.58 4.07 -12.89
CA ALA A 66 25.33 5.14 -13.54
C ALA A 66 24.82 6.51 -13.05
N ALA A 67 25.71 7.32 -12.49
CA ALA A 67 25.37 8.62 -11.93
C ALA A 67 24.68 9.53 -12.96
N GLY A 68 23.43 9.94 -12.68
CA GLY A 68 22.73 10.99 -13.42
C GLY A 68 21.55 10.55 -14.29
N MET A 69 21.07 9.30 -14.23
CA MET A 69 19.84 8.87 -14.91
C MET A 69 18.95 8.03 -13.98
N ASP A 70 17.63 8.13 -14.15
CA ASP A 70 16.64 7.40 -13.35
C ASP A 70 16.83 5.88 -13.53
N PRO A 71 16.98 5.11 -12.43
CA PRO A 71 17.18 3.67 -12.51
C PRO A 71 15.99 3.00 -13.20
N VAL A 72 16.27 2.09 -14.12
CA VAL A 72 15.27 1.25 -14.75
C VAL A 72 14.71 0.33 -13.66
N TYR A 73 13.51 0.65 -13.19
CA TYR A 73 12.94 0.08 -11.97
C TYR A 73 12.42 -1.34 -12.18
N CYS A 74 12.73 -2.26 -11.26
CA CYS A 74 12.09 -3.57 -11.22
C CYS A 74 10.77 -3.49 -10.46
N PRO A 75 9.61 -3.64 -11.12
CA PRO A 75 8.34 -3.56 -10.45
C PRO A 75 8.08 -4.84 -9.66
N MET A 76 8.32 -4.80 -8.34
CA MET A 76 7.94 -5.83 -7.36
C MET A 76 8.59 -7.21 -7.59
N VAL A 77 9.23 -7.75 -6.55
CA VAL A 77 9.97 -9.03 -6.67
C VAL A 77 9.17 -10.13 -6.01
N GLU A 78 8.82 -11.16 -6.79
CA GLU A 78 8.38 -12.45 -6.24
C GLU A 78 9.62 -13.22 -5.77
N HIS A 79 9.58 -13.78 -4.57
CA HIS A 79 10.68 -14.52 -3.97
C HIS A 79 10.21 -15.85 -3.38
N ALA A 80 11.19 -16.70 -3.02
CA ALA A 80 10.90 -17.92 -2.26
C ALA A 80 10.17 -17.56 -0.96
N PRO A 81 9.25 -18.42 -0.46
CA PRO A 81 8.47 -18.10 0.73
C PRO A 81 9.36 -17.75 1.91
N GLY A 82 9.17 -16.54 2.44
CA GLY A 82 9.92 -16.01 3.59
C GLY A 82 9.22 -16.26 4.92
N LYS A 83 9.64 -15.50 5.94
CA LYS A 83 9.04 -15.47 7.28
C LYS A 83 8.11 -14.28 7.44
N VAL A 84 6.91 -14.51 7.95
CA VAL A 84 5.89 -13.47 8.16
C VAL A 84 5.56 -13.35 9.65
N LEU A 85 5.63 -12.14 10.19
CA LEU A 85 5.10 -11.85 11.51
C LEU A 85 3.65 -11.40 11.40
N ILE A 86 2.75 -12.17 12.01
CA ILE A 86 1.33 -11.83 12.15
C ILE A 86 1.15 -11.13 13.50
N ILE A 87 0.92 -9.82 13.48
CA ILE A 87 0.67 -8.99 14.66
C ILE A 87 -0.84 -8.93 14.90
N TYR A 88 -1.32 -9.62 15.93
CA TYR A 88 -2.73 -9.62 16.30
C TYR A 88 -3.02 -8.52 17.33
N THR A 89 -3.66 -7.45 16.84
CA THR A 89 -3.95 -6.23 17.63
C THR A 89 -5.36 -6.22 18.21
N GLY A 90 -6.27 -7.02 17.66
CA GLY A 90 -7.68 -7.09 18.06
C GLY A 90 -8.64 -7.05 16.87
N GLY A 91 -9.84 -6.54 17.11
CA GLY A 91 -10.92 -6.50 16.13
C GLY A 91 -11.81 -7.75 16.10
N THR A 92 -12.91 -7.65 15.35
CA THR A 92 -13.96 -8.68 15.23
C THR A 92 -13.43 -10.07 14.88
N ILE A 93 -12.32 -10.13 14.15
CA ILE A 93 -11.73 -11.37 13.62
C ILE A 93 -11.48 -12.44 14.69
N GLY A 94 -11.04 -12.06 15.89
CA GLY A 94 -10.80 -13.01 16.98
C GLY A 94 -11.84 -12.96 18.10
N MET A 95 -13.00 -12.31 17.88
CA MET A 95 -14.07 -12.25 18.87
C MET A 95 -14.92 -13.54 18.89
N GLN A 96 -15.51 -13.84 20.04
CA GLN A 96 -16.50 -14.90 20.20
C GLN A 96 -17.83 -14.35 20.72
N ALA A 97 -18.93 -15.00 20.36
CA ALA A 97 -20.26 -14.65 20.85
C ALA A 97 -20.46 -15.18 22.29
N PHE A 98 -20.94 -14.30 23.16
CA PHE A 98 -21.32 -14.63 24.53
C PHE A 98 -22.84 -14.79 24.66
N PRO A 99 -23.34 -15.50 25.69
CA PRO A 99 -24.79 -15.77 25.84
C PRO A 99 -25.69 -14.53 25.92
N ASN A 100 -25.12 -13.37 26.26
CA ASN A 100 -25.80 -12.08 26.28
C ASN A 100 -25.92 -11.41 24.88
N GLY A 101 -25.42 -12.06 23.82
CA GLY A 101 -25.46 -11.57 22.45
C GLY A 101 -24.35 -10.59 22.07
N THR A 102 -23.38 -10.33 22.96
CA THR A 102 -22.23 -9.47 22.66
C THR A 102 -21.04 -10.28 22.15
N LEU A 103 -20.18 -9.64 21.37
CA LEU A 103 -18.91 -10.18 20.91
C LEU A 103 -17.79 -9.65 21.81
N HIS A 104 -16.90 -10.53 22.27
CA HIS A 104 -15.70 -10.14 23.02
C HIS A 104 -14.47 -10.85 22.49
N PRO A 105 -13.28 -10.22 22.55
CA PRO A 105 -12.02 -10.89 22.25
C PRO A 105 -11.76 -11.99 23.28
N VAL A 106 -11.23 -13.13 22.82
CA VAL A 106 -10.81 -14.24 23.69
C VAL A 106 -9.31 -14.45 23.51
N PRO A 107 -8.48 -14.16 24.53
CA PRO A 107 -7.04 -14.30 24.42
C PRO A 107 -6.61 -15.72 24.02
N GLY A 108 -5.64 -15.82 23.11
CA GLY A 108 -5.10 -17.08 22.58
C GLY A 108 -6.00 -17.79 21.56
N TYR A 109 -7.30 -17.49 21.52
CA TYR A 109 -8.25 -18.20 20.64
C TYR A 109 -7.87 -18.10 19.17
N LEU A 110 -7.73 -16.86 18.65
CA LEU A 110 -7.41 -16.67 17.24
C LEU A 110 -6.00 -17.17 16.90
N THR A 111 -5.04 -16.99 17.81
CA THR A 111 -3.68 -17.52 17.67
C THR A 111 -3.70 -19.03 17.49
N ASP A 112 -4.44 -19.75 18.34
CA ASP A 112 -4.62 -21.21 18.21
C ASP A 112 -5.32 -21.57 16.90
N GLN A 113 -6.34 -20.82 16.49
CA GLN A 113 -7.00 -21.06 15.22
C GLN A 113 -6.04 -20.92 14.03
N ILE A 114 -5.26 -19.83 13.97
CA ILE A 114 -4.29 -19.56 12.91
C ILE A 114 -3.22 -20.64 12.84
N ASN A 115 -2.65 -21.04 13.99
CA ASN A 115 -1.64 -22.09 14.04
C ASN A 115 -2.14 -23.45 13.52
N ASN A 116 -3.45 -23.70 13.62
CA ASN A 116 -4.11 -24.92 13.15
C ASN A 116 -4.77 -24.80 11.76
N MET A 117 -4.57 -23.69 11.03
CA MET A 117 -5.11 -23.54 9.68
C MET A 117 -4.36 -24.43 8.67
N GLU A 118 -5.05 -25.41 8.10
CA GLU A 118 -4.50 -26.31 7.08
C GLU A 118 -4.03 -25.53 5.83
N GLU A 119 -4.69 -24.41 5.50
CA GLU A 119 -4.34 -23.57 4.36
C GLU A 119 -2.98 -22.90 4.53
N LEU A 120 -2.59 -22.53 5.75
CA LEU A 120 -1.29 -21.93 6.05
C LEU A 120 -0.16 -22.97 6.13
N GLN A 121 -0.50 -24.25 6.30
CA GLN A 121 0.45 -25.37 6.34
C GLN A 121 0.74 -25.98 4.97
N GLN A 122 0.09 -25.48 3.90
CA GLN A 122 0.30 -26.01 2.56
C GLN A 122 1.74 -25.78 2.07
N PRO A 123 2.30 -26.71 1.27
CA PRO A 123 3.62 -26.55 0.68
C PRO A 123 3.75 -25.23 -0.09
N GLY A 124 4.83 -24.50 0.19
CA GLY A 124 5.10 -23.22 -0.46
C GLY A 124 4.37 -22.03 0.16
N MET A 125 3.64 -22.18 1.27
CA MET A 125 3.24 -21.02 2.08
C MET A 125 4.43 -20.47 2.88
N PRO A 126 4.47 -19.15 3.15
CA PRO A 126 5.46 -18.56 4.03
C PRO A 126 5.41 -19.16 5.44
N GLU A 127 6.57 -19.27 6.08
CA GLU A 127 6.62 -19.52 7.53
C GLU A 127 6.00 -18.34 8.24
N PHE A 128 5.27 -18.57 9.34
CA PHE A 128 4.65 -17.49 10.08
C PHE A 128 4.82 -17.65 11.59
N THR A 129 4.78 -16.53 12.29
CA THR A 129 4.67 -16.48 13.75
C THR A 129 3.56 -15.51 14.10
N VAL A 130 2.72 -15.87 15.08
CA VAL A 130 1.66 -15.00 15.59
C VAL A 130 2.15 -14.34 16.87
N LEU A 131 2.18 -13.00 16.86
CA LEU A 131 2.40 -12.16 18.03
C LEU A 131 1.06 -11.55 18.42
N GLU A 132 0.46 -12.07 19.49
CA GLU A 132 -0.77 -11.56 20.07
C GLU A 132 -0.47 -10.50 21.13
N TYR A 133 -1.08 -9.32 20.99
CA TYR A 133 -0.96 -8.27 22.00
C TYR A 133 -1.68 -8.68 23.29
N GLU A 134 -1.08 -8.35 24.44
CA GLU A 134 -1.66 -8.59 25.77
C GLU A 134 -3.02 -7.89 25.93
N HIS A 135 -3.17 -6.71 25.31
CA HIS A 135 -4.41 -5.94 25.30
C HIS A 135 -4.92 -5.79 23.87
N LEU A 136 -5.86 -6.67 23.52
CA LEU A 136 -6.58 -6.62 22.26
C LEU A 136 -7.54 -5.42 22.25
N ILE A 137 -7.49 -4.61 21.19
CA ILE A 137 -8.30 -3.41 21.05
C ILE A 137 -9.51 -3.65 20.15
N ASP A 138 -10.64 -3.02 20.50
CA ASP A 138 -11.65 -2.69 19.50
C ASP A 138 -11.10 -1.53 18.65
N SER A 139 -11.21 -1.62 17.32
CA SER A 139 -10.71 -0.56 16.44
C SER A 139 -11.39 0.79 16.66
N SER A 140 -12.60 0.82 17.22
CA SER A 140 -13.29 2.06 17.60
C SER A 140 -12.59 2.80 18.74
N ASP A 141 -11.82 2.10 19.57
CA ASP A 141 -11.01 2.65 20.66
C ASP A 141 -9.54 2.89 20.26
N ALA A 142 -9.19 2.71 18.98
CA ALA A 142 -7.82 2.90 18.51
C ALA A 142 -7.37 4.37 18.61
N THR A 143 -6.18 4.57 19.15
CA THR A 143 -5.55 5.88 19.36
C THR A 143 -4.19 5.97 18.66
N PRO A 144 -3.60 7.17 18.49
CA PRO A 144 -2.24 7.32 17.98
C PRO A 144 -1.19 6.50 18.74
N GLN A 145 -1.37 6.29 20.05
CA GLN A 145 -0.47 5.47 20.84
C GLN A 145 -0.48 4.00 20.40
N ASN A 146 -1.63 3.48 19.96
CA ASN A 146 -1.71 2.13 19.41
C ASN A 146 -0.91 2.01 18.10
N TRP A 147 -0.93 3.03 17.24
CA TRP A 147 -0.12 3.07 16.01
C TRP A 147 1.38 3.11 16.32
N VAL A 148 1.79 3.86 17.34
CA VAL A 148 3.19 3.87 17.83
C VAL A 148 3.61 2.48 18.28
N THR A 149 2.78 1.78 19.04
CA THR A 149 3.06 0.40 19.46
C THR A 149 3.22 -0.52 18.26
N MET A 150 2.31 -0.48 17.28
CA MET A 150 2.41 -1.29 16.05
C MET A 150 3.68 -0.99 15.25
N ALA A 151 4.02 0.29 15.07
CA ALA A 151 5.19 0.70 14.33
C ALA A 151 6.49 0.24 15.02
N LYS A 152 6.56 0.33 16.34
CA LYS A 152 7.69 -0.18 17.13
C LYS A 152 7.78 -1.70 17.10
N THR A 153 6.66 -2.42 17.15
CA THR A 153 6.68 -3.88 17.00
C THR A 153 7.27 -4.28 15.64
N ILE A 154 6.94 -3.56 14.57
CA ILE A 154 7.55 -3.79 13.24
C ILE A 154 9.06 -3.49 13.29
N GLU A 155 9.46 -2.35 13.87
CA GLU A 155 10.87 -1.96 14.00
C GLU A 155 11.70 -3.01 14.75
N GLU A 156 11.22 -3.46 15.91
CA GLU A 156 11.89 -4.43 16.79
C GLU A 156 12.05 -5.80 16.15
N ASN A 157 11.16 -6.16 15.22
CA ASN A 157 11.16 -7.44 14.53
C ASN A 157 11.60 -7.30 13.06
N TYR A 158 12.12 -6.13 12.67
CA TYR A 158 12.26 -5.81 11.26
C TYR A 158 13.23 -6.74 10.55
N ASP A 159 14.34 -7.11 11.18
CA ASP A 159 15.39 -7.93 10.58
C ASP A 159 15.09 -9.43 10.62
N ASP A 160 14.19 -9.89 11.49
CA ASP A 160 13.88 -11.30 11.71
C ASP A 160 12.81 -11.87 10.74
N TYR A 161 12.04 -10.99 10.10
CA TYR A 161 10.92 -11.34 9.23
C TYR A 161 11.00 -10.64 7.87
N ASP A 162 10.50 -11.29 6.82
CA ASP A 162 10.49 -10.78 5.44
C ASP A 162 9.25 -9.94 5.12
N GLY A 163 8.19 -10.09 5.91
CA GLY A 163 6.96 -9.30 5.79
C GLY A 163 6.09 -9.33 7.05
N PHE A 164 5.11 -8.45 7.10
CA PHE A 164 4.26 -8.23 8.26
C PHE A 164 2.79 -8.26 7.88
N VAL A 165 1.99 -8.94 8.69
CA VAL A 165 0.52 -8.91 8.61
C VAL A 165 -0.01 -8.38 9.93
N ILE A 166 -0.77 -7.29 9.91
CA ILE A 166 -1.44 -6.74 11.09
C ILE A 166 -2.92 -7.13 11.02
N LEU A 167 -3.37 -7.93 11.98
CA LEU A 167 -4.79 -8.22 12.17
C LEU A 167 -5.40 -7.12 13.03
N HIS A 168 -6.36 -6.39 12.47
CA HIS A 168 -6.93 -5.18 13.04
C HIS A 168 -8.45 -5.13 12.82
N GLY A 169 -9.18 -4.44 13.71
CA GLY A 169 -10.61 -4.17 13.53
C GLY A 169 -10.88 -3.22 12.35
N THR A 170 -12.03 -3.39 11.70
CA THR A 170 -12.31 -2.74 10.41
C THR A 170 -12.69 -1.26 10.53
N ASP A 171 -13.20 -0.79 11.66
CA ASP A 171 -13.76 0.57 11.77
C ASP A 171 -12.72 1.67 11.62
N SER A 172 -11.52 1.48 12.16
CA SER A 172 -10.41 2.44 12.06
C SER A 172 -9.22 1.94 11.23
N MET A 173 -9.34 0.79 10.55
CA MET A 173 -8.26 0.19 9.77
C MET A 173 -7.63 1.15 8.75
N ALA A 174 -8.46 1.94 8.05
CA ALA A 174 -7.98 2.93 7.09
C ALA A 174 -7.13 4.03 7.75
N TYR A 175 -7.50 4.46 8.96
CA TYR A 175 -6.72 5.43 9.75
C TYR A 175 -5.38 4.82 10.18
N THR A 176 -5.41 3.61 10.76
CA THR A 176 -4.19 2.88 11.15
C THR A 176 -3.24 2.69 9.97
N SER A 177 -3.75 2.27 8.81
CA SER A 177 -2.93 2.10 7.60
C SER A 177 -2.33 3.40 7.08
N SER A 178 -3.07 4.50 7.19
CA SER A 178 -2.59 5.83 6.79
C SER A 178 -1.48 6.30 7.74
N ALA A 179 -1.68 6.15 9.05
CA ALA A 179 -0.68 6.50 10.05
C ALA A 179 0.61 5.69 9.87
N LEU A 180 0.52 4.37 9.80
CA LEU A 180 1.70 3.50 9.64
C LEU A 180 2.46 3.79 8.34
N SER A 181 1.76 4.15 7.24
CA SER A 181 2.43 4.54 5.99
C SER A 181 3.30 5.80 6.12
N LEU A 182 3.00 6.68 7.07
CA LEU A 182 3.78 7.89 7.37
C LEU A 182 4.82 7.65 8.47
N MET A 183 4.56 6.69 9.37
CA MET A 183 5.46 6.36 10.47
C MET A 183 6.64 5.49 10.02
N LEU A 184 6.42 4.56 9.09
CA LEU A 184 7.43 3.61 8.61
C LEU A 184 8.22 4.18 7.41
N ASN A 185 9.12 5.12 7.66
CA ASN A 185 9.94 5.69 6.58
C ASN A 185 10.97 4.67 6.08
N ASN A 186 11.22 4.70 4.78
CA ASN A 186 12.11 3.75 4.11
C ASN A 186 11.72 2.28 4.33
N LEU A 187 10.42 2.00 4.41
CA LEU A 187 9.91 0.64 4.45
C LEU A 187 10.29 -0.10 3.15
N SER A 188 11.09 -1.16 3.26
CA SER A 188 11.49 -2.02 2.13
C SER A 188 10.77 -3.37 2.09
N LYS A 189 9.94 -3.65 3.11
CA LYS A 189 9.21 -4.93 3.30
C LYS A 189 7.71 -4.73 3.18
N THR A 190 7.00 -5.82 2.90
CA THR A 190 5.54 -5.79 2.74
C THR A 190 4.85 -5.73 4.09
N VAL A 191 4.02 -4.71 4.30
CA VAL A 191 3.15 -4.58 5.49
C VAL A 191 1.70 -4.58 5.04
N ILE A 192 0.97 -5.62 5.42
CA ILE A 192 -0.45 -5.78 5.08
C ILE A 192 -1.27 -5.67 6.34
N ILE A 193 -2.23 -4.76 6.37
CA ILE A 193 -3.26 -4.71 7.40
C ILE A 193 -4.48 -5.42 6.85
N THR A 194 -5.05 -6.32 7.64
CA THR A 194 -6.26 -7.05 7.28
C THR A 194 -7.11 -7.30 8.52
N GLY A 195 -8.29 -7.86 8.30
CA GLY A 195 -9.25 -8.19 9.35
C GLY A 195 -10.41 -8.96 8.75
N SER A 196 -11.56 -8.89 9.40
CA SER A 196 -12.79 -9.48 8.87
C SER A 196 -14.02 -8.71 9.33
N ILE A 197 -15.09 -8.82 8.56
CA ILE A 197 -16.41 -8.32 8.96
C ILE A 197 -17.04 -9.29 9.96
N LEU A 198 -16.87 -10.59 9.73
CA LEU A 198 -17.41 -11.64 10.58
C LEU A 198 -16.31 -12.23 11.49
N PRO A 199 -16.64 -12.62 12.73
CA PRO A 199 -15.70 -13.36 13.57
C PRO A 199 -15.18 -14.63 12.88
N PHE A 200 -13.95 -15.05 13.19
CA PHE A 200 -13.33 -16.23 12.58
C PHE A 200 -14.16 -17.51 12.74
N VAL A 201 -14.86 -17.64 13.87
CA VAL A 201 -15.68 -18.82 14.20
C VAL A 201 -16.89 -18.98 13.28
N GLU A 202 -17.34 -17.91 12.63
CA GLU A 202 -18.53 -17.95 11.77
C GLU A 202 -18.27 -18.82 10.52
N PRO A 203 -19.17 -19.75 10.16
CA PRO A 203 -18.94 -20.68 9.04
C PRO A 203 -18.72 -19.99 7.69
N HIS A 204 -19.23 -18.78 7.51
CA HIS A 204 -19.13 -17.98 6.30
C HIS A 204 -18.22 -16.76 6.48
N SER A 205 -17.33 -16.80 7.48
CA SER A 205 -16.39 -15.73 7.77
C SER A 205 -15.42 -15.45 6.64
N ASP A 206 -15.16 -14.19 6.37
CA ASP A 206 -14.12 -13.69 5.48
C ASP A 206 -12.70 -13.78 6.10
N ALA A 207 -12.61 -14.03 7.41
CA ALA A 207 -11.35 -14.05 8.16
C ALA A 207 -10.29 -15.00 7.60
N LYS A 208 -10.65 -16.26 7.34
CA LYS A 208 -9.70 -17.29 6.89
C LYS A 208 -9.02 -16.87 5.60
N ARG A 209 -9.81 -16.46 4.61
CA ARG A 209 -9.30 -16.07 3.30
C ARG A 209 -8.46 -14.80 3.40
N ASN A 210 -8.91 -13.82 4.19
CA ASN A 210 -8.17 -12.58 4.40
C ASN A 210 -6.79 -12.83 5.03
N ILE A 211 -6.71 -13.70 6.06
CA ILE A 211 -5.44 -14.09 6.69
C ILE A 211 -4.53 -14.81 5.70
N VAL A 212 -5.02 -15.88 5.05
CA VAL A 212 -4.20 -16.72 4.15
C VAL A 212 -3.58 -15.91 3.02
N VAL A 213 -4.40 -15.08 2.36
CA VAL A 213 -3.91 -14.28 1.24
C VAL A 213 -2.98 -13.17 1.72
N SER A 214 -3.23 -12.56 2.88
CA SER A 214 -2.32 -11.56 3.45
C SER A 214 -0.96 -12.15 3.80
N VAL A 215 -0.91 -13.33 4.42
CA VAL A 215 0.34 -14.04 4.71
C VAL A 215 1.08 -14.39 3.41
N MET A 216 0.36 -14.92 2.42
CA MET A 216 0.92 -15.23 1.11
C MET A 216 1.54 -14.00 0.44
N LEU A 217 0.81 -12.88 0.42
CA LEU A 217 1.28 -11.65 -0.21
C LEU A 217 2.48 -11.07 0.54
N ALA A 218 2.43 -11.01 1.88
CA ALA A 218 3.49 -10.47 2.71
C ALA A 218 4.80 -11.28 2.64
N GLY A 219 4.70 -12.61 2.52
CA GLY A 219 5.86 -13.49 2.55
C GLY A 219 6.37 -13.97 1.19
N LYS A 220 5.75 -13.58 0.07
CA LYS A 220 6.20 -13.96 -1.28
C LYS A 220 6.50 -12.80 -2.21
N TYR A 221 6.00 -11.60 -1.89
CA TYR A 221 6.15 -10.44 -2.75
C TYR A 221 6.71 -9.27 -1.95
N THR A 222 7.68 -8.56 -2.52
CA THR A 222 8.20 -7.32 -1.95
C THR A 222 7.42 -6.13 -2.49
N ILE A 223 6.48 -5.63 -1.68
CA ILE A 223 5.67 -4.44 -1.90
C ILE A 223 6.05 -3.46 -0.78
N PRO A 224 6.96 -2.50 -1.02
CA PRO A 224 7.57 -1.65 0.01
C PRO A 224 6.59 -0.57 0.52
N GLU A 225 5.41 -1.00 0.96
CA GLU A 225 4.27 -0.15 1.29
C GLU A 225 3.43 -0.77 2.41
N VAL A 226 2.79 0.11 3.19
CA VAL A 226 1.67 -0.27 4.03
C VAL A 226 0.41 -0.37 3.17
N SER A 227 -0.23 -1.52 3.18
CA SER A 227 -1.39 -1.84 2.35
C SER A 227 -2.53 -2.43 3.17
N ILE A 228 -3.75 -2.36 2.65
CA ILE A 228 -4.91 -3.08 3.18
C ILE A 228 -5.26 -4.18 2.21
N PHE A 229 -5.31 -5.43 2.69
CA PHE A 229 -5.91 -6.52 1.93
C PHE A 229 -7.31 -6.81 2.48
N PHE A 230 -8.31 -6.76 1.61
CA PHE A 230 -9.69 -7.09 1.98
C PHE A 230 -10.46 -7.65 0.77
N ASP A 231 -11.23 -8.72 0.99
CA ASP A 231 -11.92 -9.44 -0.07
C ASP A 231 -10.96 -9.81 -1.21
N THR A 232 -11.09 -9.22 -2.39
CA THR A 232 -10.33 -9.59 -3.59
C THR A 232 -9.26 -8.58 -3.97
N VAL A 233 -9.00 -7.54 -3.15
CA VAL A 233 -8.13 -6.43 -3.54
C VAL A 233 -7.06 -6.11 -2.50
N LEU A 234 -5.87 -5.77 -2.98
CA LEU A 234 -4.81 -5.14 -2.21
C LEU A 234 -4.81 -3.64 -2.51
N LEU A 235 -5.03 -2.81 -1.49
CA LEU A 235 -5.17 -1.37 -1.59
C LEU A 235 -3.96 -0.69 -0.93
N ARG A 236 -3.44 0.40 -1.52
CA ARG A 236 -2.48 1.27 -0.84
C ARG A 236 -3.13 1.86 0.41
N GLY A 237 -2.52 1.68 1.59
CA GLY A 237 -3.13 1.97 2.89
C GLY A 237 -3.64 3.42 2.99
N ASN A 238 -2.78 4.40 2.72
CA ASN A 238 -3.12 5.82 2.74
C ASN A 238 -4.05 6.30 1.59
N ARG A 239 -4.56 5.39 0.76
CA ARG A 239 -5.56 5.66 -0.27
C ARG A 239 -6.85 4.86 -0.07
N ALA A 240 -6.91 4.01 0.95
CA ALA A 240 -8.05 3.16 1.25
C ALA A 240 -9.04 3.87 2.19
N THR A 241 -10.31 3.46 2.12
CA THR A 241 -11.35 3.87 3.06
C THR A 241 -12.38 2.76 3.19
N LYS A 242 -13.07 2.69 4.34
CA LYS A 242 -14.20 1.78 4.54
C LYS A 242 -15.41 2.36 3.81
N VAL A 243 -15.87 1.67 2.77
CA VAL A 243 -16.96 2.10 1.87
C VAL A 243 -18.28 1.42 2.18
N ASP A 244 -18.24 0.29 2.88
CA ASP A 244 -19.43 -0.46 3.31
C ASP A 244 -19.26 -0.92 4.77
N ALA A 245 -20.36 -0.88 5.53
CA ALA A 245 -20.37 -1.23 6.94
C ALA A 245 -20.60 -2.73 7.20
N SER A 246 -21.08 -3.48 6.20
CA SER A 246 -21.56 -4.86 6.40
C SER A 246 -21.21 -5.82 5.26
N ALA A 247 -20.96 -5.32 4.05
CA ALA A 247 -20.53 -6.17 2.95
C ALA A 247 -19.10 -6.69 3.15
N ILE A 248 -18.82 -7.90 2.65
CA ILE A 248 -17.44 -8.44 2.63
C ILE A 248 -16.50 -7.52 1.83
N GLN A 249 -16.99 -6.88 0.79
CA GLN A 249 -16.24 -5.84 0.06
C GLN A 249 -16.32 -4.49 0.82
N ALA A 250 -15.83 -4.46 2.06
CA ALA A 250 -15.97 -3.31 2.96
C ALA A 250 -15.02 -2.15 2.65
N PHE A 251 -13.90 -2.40 1.97
CA PHE A 251 -12.88 -1.39 1.69
C PHE A 251 -12.75 -1.10 0.20
N GLY A 252 -12.46 0.16 -0.11
CA GLY A 252 -12.20 0.61 -1.47
C GLY A 252 -11.14 1.71 -1.52
N SER A 253 -10.60 1.96 -2.72
CA SER A 253 -9.71 3.10 -2.99
C SER A 253 -10.33 4.01 -4.07
N PRO A 254 -11.00 5.10 -3.68
CA PRO A 254 -11.78 5.91 -4.62
C PRO A 254 -10.97 6.71 -5.64
N LYS A 255 -9.68 6.95 -5.35
CA LYS A 255 -8.79 7.85 -6.13
C LYS A 255 -7.54 7.16 -6.67
N LEU A 256 -7.35 5.88 -6.37
CA LEU A 256 -6.23 5.08 -6.88
C LEU A 256 -6.74 3.68 -7.21
N ARG A 257 -6.23 3.06 -8.27
CA ARG A 257 -6.55 1.64 -8.55
C ARG A 257 -5.94 0.76 -7.45
N PRO A 258 -6.49 -0.44 -7.19
CA PRO A 258 -5.84 -1.43 -6.33
C PRO A 258 -4.40 -1.70 -6.77
N LEU A 259 -3.51 -1.92 -5.80
CA LEU A 259 -2.15 -2.41 -6.04
C LEU A 259 -2.17 -3.81 -6.65
N ALA A 260 -3.14 -4.63 -6.24
CA ALA A 260 -3.37 -5.95 -6.81
C ALA A 260 -4.85 -6.35 -6.76
N THR A 261 -5.27 -7.23 -7.66
CA THR A 261 -6.54 -7.95 -7.61
C THR A 261 -6.29 -9.45 -7.59
N ILE A 262 -6.96 -10.16 -6.69
CA ILE A 262 -6.75 -11.58 -6.40
C ILE A 262 -7.95 -12.35 -6.94
N GLY A 263 -7.71 -13.18 -7.96
CA GLY A 263 -8.68 -14.09 -8.58
C GLY A 263 -8.08 -15.49 -8.73
N VAL A 264 -8.17 -16.07 -9.93
CA VAL A 264 -7.47 -17.34 -10.26
C VAL A 264 -5.94 -17.17 -10.14
N GLY A 265 -5.44 -16.00 -10.49
CA GLY A 265 -4.08 -15.55 -10.22
C GLY A 265 -4.08 -14.20 -9.51
N ILE A 266 -2.90 -13.63 -9.34
CA ILE A 266 -2.72 -12.29 -8.76
C ILE A 266 -2.35 -11.32 -9.88
N ASP A 267 -3.21 -10.34 -10.12
CA ASP A 267 -2.99 -9.29 -11.11
C ASP A 267 -2.50 -8.02 -10.40
N PHE A 268 -1.25 -7.63 -10.66
CA PHE A 268 -0.60 -6.50 -10.01
C PHE A 268 -0.59 -5.26 -10.90
N SER A 269 -1.01 -4.12 -10.34
CA SER A 269 -0.86 -2.80 -10.95
C SER A 269 0.60 -2.33 -10.82
N LYS A 270 1.50 -2.93 -11.59
CA LYS A 270 2.96 -2.68 -11.55
C LYS A 270 3.34 -1.21 -11.70
N ASP A 271 2.56 -0.46 -12.48
CA ASP A 271 2.74 0.98 -12.70
C ASP A 271 2.50 1.85 -11.45
N LEU A 272 1.89 1.28 -10.40
CA LEU A 272 1.63 1.97 -9.15
C LEU A 272 2.68 1.71 -8.07
N MET A 273 3.51 0.67 -8.22
CA MET A 273 4.40 0.18 -7.16
C MET A 273 5.50 1.19 -6.85
N LEU A 274 5.70 1.50 -5.58
CA LEU A 274 6.81 2.35 -5.15
C LEU A 274 8.15 1.62 -5.26
N PRO A 275 9.25 2.34 -5.55
CA PRO A 275 10.59 1.77 -5.49
C PRO A 275 10.99 1.36 -4.10
N ALA A 276 11.78 0.28 -4.02
CA ALA A 276 12.45 -0.09 -2.78
C ALA A 276 13.34 1.08 -2.34
N PRO A 277 13.26 1.50 -1.07
CA PRO A 277 14.10 2.56 -0.55
C PRO A 277 15.55 2.09 -0.45
N SER A 278 16.49 3.04 -0.54
CA SER A 278 17.94 2.79 -0.43
C SER A 278 18.49 2.95 0.98
N ALA A 279 17.72 3.58 1.87
CA ALA A 279 18.09 3.79 3.27
C ALA A 279 17.39 2.77 4.17
N ASP A 280 17.95 2.57 5.37
CA ASP A 280 17.36 1.70 6.38
C ASP A 280 16.04 2.26 6.91
N LEU A 281 15.19 1.36 7.42
CA LEU A 281 13.92 1.70 8.06
C LEU A 281 14.15 2.74 9.17
N SER A 282 13.31 3.76 9.21
CA SER A 282 13.26 4.72 10.31
C SER A 282 11.82 4.92 10.76
N VAL A 283 11.55 4.67 12.04
CA VAL A 283 10.20 4.82 12.60
C VAL A 283 9.99 6.18 13.25
N GLN A 284 9.02 6.94 12.74
CA GLN A 284 8.56 8.19 13.33
C GLN A 284 7.43 7.93 14.31
N THR A 285 7.68 8.22 15.58
CA THR A 285 6.71 7.97 16.68
C THR A 285 6.05 9.24 17.18
N THR A 286 6.56 10.42 16.78
CA THR A 286 5.99 11.70 17.16
C THR A 286 4.78 12.01 16.28
N MET A 287 3.59 11.98 16.88
CA MET A 287 2.35 12.38 16.25
C MET A 287 1.76 13.53 17.04
N ALA A 288 1.28 14.57 16.35
CA ALA A 288 0.47 15.59 16.99
C ALA A 288 -0.85 14.94 17.45
N ASP A 289 -1.22 15.17 18.70
CA ASP A 289 -2.55 14.89 19.23
C ASP A 289 -3.47 16.10 19.03
N SER A 290 -4.71 15.99 19.49
CA SER A 290 -5.69 17.10 19.49
C SER A 290 -5.94 17.73 18.11
N ILE A 291 -6.19 16.88 17.11
CA ILE A 291 -6.59 17.31 15.77
C ILE A 291 -8.12 17.40 15.68
N LEU A 292 -8.63 18.56 15.30
CA LEU A 292 -10.07 18.77 15.13
C LEU A 292 -10.48 18.51 13.68
N ALA A 293 -11.31 17.49 13.46
CA ALA A 293 -11.95 17.26 12.16
C ALA A 293 -13.35 17.91 12.13
N VAL A 294 -13.52 18.92 11.28
CA VAL A 294 -14.80 19.66 11.15
C VAL A 294 -15.43 19.36 9.80
N ARG A 295 -16.57 18.68 9.83
CA ARG A 295 -17.40 18.49 8.65
C ARG A 295 -18.37 19.65 8.48
N MET A 296 -18.22 20.39 7.38
CA MET A 296 -19.12 21.51 7.08
C MET A 296 -20.51 20.99 6.72
N ILE A 297 -21.54 21.59 7.32
CA ILE A 297 -22.94 21.35 6.96
C ILE A 297 -23.65 22.70 6.73
N PRO A 298 -24.68 22.75 5.86
CA PRO A 298 -25.41 23.99 5.64
C PRO A 298 -25.94 24.56 6.95
N GLY A 299 -25.63 25.82 7.24
CA GLY A 299 -26.07 26.52 8.45
C GLY A 299 -25.22 26.29 9.71
N LEU A 300 -24.06 25.63 9.62
CA LEU A 300 -23.15 25.49 10.75
C LEU A 300 -22.67 26.87 11.25
N SER A 301 -23.16 27.30 12.41
CA SER A 301 -22.92 28.64 12.97
C SER A 301 -22.10 28.66 14.26
N SER A 302 -21.87 27.49 14.88
CA SER A 302 -21.27 27.36 16.22
C SER A 302 -19.74 27.37 16.23
N LEU A 303 -19.06 27.49 15.09
CA LEU A 303 -17.60 27.38 15.01
C LEU A 303 -16.87 28.43 15.86
N LEU A 304 -17.39 29.67 15.93
CA LEU A 304 -16.80 30.73 16.75
C LEU A 304 -16.78 30.41 18.25
N SER A 305 -17.73 29.61 18.72
CA SER A 305 -17.80 29.21 20.13
C SER A 305 -16.84 28.08 20.49
N LEU A 306 -16.19 27.46 19.50
CA LEU A 306 -15.18 26.44 19.75
C LEU A 306 -13.91 27.10 20.27
N ASP A 307 -13.48 26.65 21.45
CA ASP A 307 -12.14 26.93 21.93
C ASP A 307 -11.12 26.16 21.09
N VAL A 308 -10.05 26.83 20.70
CA VAL A 308 -9.00 26.28 19.84
C VAL A 308 -7.64 26.25 20.54
N LYS A 309 -7.58 26.66 21.82
CA LYS A 309 -6.35 26.83 22.57
C LYS A 309 -5.52 25.55 22.72
N ASP A 310 -6.16 24.39 22.72
CA ASP A 310 -5.52 23.09 22.86
C ASP A 310 -5.57 22.25 21.57
N ILE A 311 -5.81 22.90 20.41
CA ILE A 311 -5.89 22.25 19.10
C ILE A 311 -4.57 22.44 18.35
N ASN A 312 -3.96 21.34 17.91
CA ASN A 312 -2.69 21.37 17.19
C ASN A 312 -2.87 21.39 15.66
N GLY A 313 -4.09 21.21 15.17
CA GLY A 313 -4.41 21.27 13.75
C GLY A 313 -5.89 21.02 13.46
N VAL A 314 -6.35 21.48 12.31
CA VAL A 314 -7.74 21.32 11.86
C VAL A 314 -7.80 20.65 10.50
N VAL A 315 -8.66 19.64 10.35
CA VAL A 315 -9.05 19.06 9.06
C VAL A 315 -10.47 19.52 8.73
N LEU A 316 -10.62 20.37 7.70
CA LEU A 316 -11.90 20.87 7.24
C LEU A 316 -12.44 20.02 6.09
N LEU A 317 -13.57 19.36 6.29
CA LEU A 317 -14.28 18.65 5.23
C LEU A 317 -15.29 19.60 4.58
N LEU A 318 -14.91 20.16 3.43
CA LEU A 318 -15.64 21.15 2.65
C LEU A 318 -16.52 20.52 1.55
N TYR A 319 -17.38 21.32 0.93
CA TYR A 319 -18.30 20.84 -0.12
C TYR A 319 -17.61 20.70 -1.47
N GLY A 320 -18.03 19.71 -2.27
CA GLY A 320 -17.63 19.62 -3.68
C GLY A 320 -16.12 19.68 -3.89
N THR A 321 -15.64 20.66 -4.65
CA THR A 321 -14.22 20.87 -4.93
C THR A 321 -13.48 21.66 -3.85
N GLY A 322 -14.07 21.88 -2.66
CA GLY A 322 -13.47 22.68 -1.58
C GLY A 322 -14.22 23.97 -1.25
N ASN A 323 -15.50 24.05 -1.57
CA ASN A 323 -16.32 25.23 -1.29
C ASN A 323 -16.69 25.29 0.19
N ALA A 324 -16.59 26.49 0.76
CA ALA A 324 -16.97 26.80 2.14
C ALA A 324 -18.00 27.94 2.20
N PRO A 325 -18.71 28.13 3.32
CA PRO A 325 -19.48 29.35 3.55
C PRO A 325 -18.58 30.59 3.52
N SER A 326 -19.10 31.72 3.03
CA SER A 326 -18.41 33.01 2.99
C SER A 326 -18.90 34.01 4.05
N ASN A 327 -19.61 33.53 5.08
CA ASN A 327 -20.12 34.39 6.14
C ASN A 327 -19.03 34.82 7.13
N ASP A 328 -19.24 35.97 7.77
CA ASP A 328 -18.28 36.58 8.71
C ASP A 328 -17.91 35.65 9.86
N ASN A 329 -18.84 34.81 10.34
CA ASN A 329 -18.55 33.89 11.45
C ASN A 329 -17.50 32.85 11.05
N PHE A 330 -17.64 32.26 9.87
CA PHE A 330 -16.68 31.28 9.37
C PHE A 330 -15.32 31.92 9.08
N LEU A 331 -15.32 33.07 8.42
CA LEU A 331 -14.09 33.81 8.11
C LEU A 331 -13.36 34.25 9.39
N SER A 332 -14.10 34.72 10.40
CA SER A 332 -13.53 35.11 11.69
C SER A 332 -12.98 33.91 12.46
N TRP A 333 -13.60 32.73 12.34
CA TRP A 333 -13.05 31.51 12.94
C TRP A 333 -11.75 31.07 12.24
N LEU A 334 -11.67 31.16 10.91
CA LEU A 334 -10.42 30.92 10.19
C LEU A 334 -9.33 31.93 10.59
N GLN A 335 -9.68 33.21 10.76
CA GLN A 335 -8.74 34.22 11.25
C GLN A 335 -8.22 33.86 12.64
N LYS A 336 -9.09 33.42 13.56
CA LYS A 336 -8.69 32.93 14.89
C LYS A 336 -7.67 31.79 14.80
N LEU A 337 -7.88 30.84 13.88
CA LEU A 337 -6.93 29.73 13.67
C LEU A 337 -5.58 30.23 13.13
N ASP A 338 -5.57 31.18 12.19
CA ASP A 338 -4.33 31.77 11.66
C ASP A 338 -3.60 32.62 12.70
N ASP A 339 -4.32 33.39 13.52
CA ASP A 339 -3.76 34.21 14.59
C ASP A 339 -3.01 33.33 15.62
N GLU A 340 -3.58 32.18 15.97
CA GLU A 340 -2.98 31.16 16.84
C GLU A 340 -1.99 30.22 16.11
N LYS A 341 -1.77 30.43 14.80
CA LYS A 341 -0.86 29.64 13.94
C LYS A 341 -1.18 28.15 13.89
N ILE A 342 -2.46 27.81 14.00
CA ILE A 342 -2.96 26.44 13.92
C ILE A 342 -3.06 26.02 12.45
N PRO A 343 -2.38 24.94 12.02
CA PRO A 343 -2.43 24.48 10.63
C PRO A 343 -3.82 23.97 10.26
N VAL A 344 -4.28 24.34 9.06
CA VAL A 344 -5.58 23.93 8.52
C VAL A 344 -5.38 23.17 7.22
N VAL A 345 -5.89 21.94 7.17
CA VAL A 345 -5.93 21.11 5.96
C VAL A 345 -7.35 21.02 5.46
N VAL A 346 -7.56 21.27 4.17
CA VAL A 346 -8.87 21.18 3.52
C VAL A 346 -8.96 19.86 2.76
N VAL A 347 -10.06 19.14 2.98
CA VAL A 347 -10.46 17.98 2.20
C VAL A 347 -11.90 18.14 1.71
N SER A 348 -12.26 17.40 0.67
CA SER A 348 -13.64 17.33 0.22
C SER A 348 -14.42 16.30 1.04
N GLN A 349 -15.69 16.59 1.33
CA GLN A 349 -16.65 15.59 1.80
C GLN A 349 -16.99 14.54 0.75
N VAL A 350 -16.76 14.85 -0.53
CA VAL A 350 -17.00 13.93 -1.63
C VAL A 350 -15.82 12.97 -1.75
N VAL A 351 -16.14 11.69 -1.76
CA VAL A 351 -15.17 10.59 -1.73
C VAL A 351 -14.26 10.59 -2.97
N LYS A 352 -14.74 11.04 -4.13
CA LYS A 352 -13.99 11.15 -5.39
C LYS A 352 -13.90 12.60 -5.85
N GLY A 353 -12.70 13.01 -6.28
CA GLY A 353 -12.41 14.37 -6.74
C GLY A 353 -11.13 14.95 -6.15
N ILE A 354 -10.76 16.15 -6.58
CA ILE A 354 -9.60 16.90 -6.11
C ILE A 354 -10.10 18.24 -5.57
N VAL A 355 -9.52 18.69 -4.46
CA VAL A 355 -9.80 20.03 -3.92
C VAL A 355 -9.11 21.05 -4.82
N SER A 356 -9.87 22.04 -5.27
CA SER A 356 -9.39 23.19 -6.04
C SER A 356 -9.97 24.45 -5.41
N LEU A 357 -9.14 25.13 -4.62
CA LEU A 357 -9.51 26.37 -3.96
C LEU A 357 -9.37 27.53 -4.96
N GLY A 358 -10.38 28.40 -5.04
CA GLY A 358 -10.34 29.60 -5.88
C GLY A 358 -11.08 29.51 -7.22
N ASP A 359 -11.54 28.32 -7.64
CA ASP A 359 -12.32 28.14 -8.88
C ASP A 359 -13.74 28.71 -8.80
N TYR A 360 -14.22 28.98 -7.59
CA TYR A 360 -15.52 29.55 -7.32
C TYR A 360 -15.36 30.70 -6.31
N ALA A 361 -15.68 31.91 -6.73
CA ALA A 361 -15.93 33.04 -5.85
C ALA A 361 -17.44 33.22 -5.69
N ALA A 362 -17.89 33.57 -4.49
CA ALA A 362 -19.24 34.04 -4.23
C ALA A 362 -19.28 35.57 -4.29
#